data_AF-A0A023X276-F1
#
_entry.id   AF-A0A023X276-F1
#
_cell.length_a   1.000
_cell.length_b   1.000
_cell.length_c   1.000
_cell.angle_alpha   90.00
_cell.angle_beta   90.00
_cell.angle_gamma   90.00
#
_symmetry.space_group_name_H-M   'P 1'
#
loop_
_entity.id
_entity.type
_entity.pdbx_description
1 polymer ?
#
loop_
_entity_poly.entity_id
_entity_poly.type
_entity_poly.pdbx_seq_one_letter_code
_entity_poly.pdbx_strand_id
1 'polypeptide(L)'
;MPSFKNVMHFDLVRDFRAFLGVEAGIGRSVNSDLSLIEAARSGASPRDLSGHVLPPQVFAKIEASRRKLLDTIAHVSGGEDITFVRSYGNIGDHLIYAGLRQLLSGVEYREISARKDLGKAKGHTALAAGGGDWCRAFHSFDPKVLPRLEENFKNVILLPTTFDPKVPLVRQVLKNTEALVFARENQSYRRIKDLCDAEIAHDTAFFFDYSPYRRKGAGTLNAYRVDPETARPSGSESLLPKDNNDISVTCESLDEWLWTISRHELIRTDRAHVTIAAALMGKQVEYRASNYFKVPALVEYGLAGVPSVKRVEDWGADS
;
A
#
# COMPACT_ATOMS: atom_id res chain seq x y z
N MET A 1 29.74 23.68 44.53
CA MET A 1 29.92 23.63 43.06
C MET A 1 31.25 22.96 42.76
N PRO A 2 31.27 21.94 41.90
CA PRO A 2 32.29 21.89 40.86
C PRO A 2 31.69 21.58 39.47
N SER A 3 32.39 21.99 38.42
CA SER A 3 32.05 21.68 37.03
C SER A 3 32.67 20.35 36.59
N PHE A 4 31.98 19.61 35.72
CA PHE A 4 32.61 18.64 34.83
C PHE A 4 32.03 18.75 33.41
N LYS A 5 32.85 18.36 32.43
CA LYS A 5 32.71 18.72 31.01
C LYS A 5 31.99 17.64 30.18
N ASN A 6 31.34 18.11 29.13
CA ASN A 6 31.23 17.55 27.77
C ASN A 6 30.68 16.13 27.52
N VAL A 7 29.59 16.13 26.73
CA VAL A 7 29.44 15.41 25.45
C VAL A 7 29.55 13.88 25.44
N MET A 8 28.42 13.22 25.15
CA MET A 8 28.32 12.35 23.97
C MET A 8 26.95 12.46 23.31
N HIS A 9 26.96 12.95 22.06
CA HIS A 9 25.91 12.73 21.08
C HIS A 9 26.03 11.26 20.64
N PHE A 10 24.96 10.47 20.66
CA PHE A 10 24.98 9.16 20.02
C PHE A 10 24.56 9.30 18.56
N ASP A 11 25.55 9.22 17.67
CA ASP A 11 25.37 9.48 16.25
C ASP A 11 24.81 8.30 15.46
N LEU A 12 23.98 8.65 14.48
CA LEU A 12 23.20 7.77 13.63
C LEU A 12 24.03 7.19 12.46
N VAL A 13 25.22 6.64 12.72
CA VAL A 13 26.12 6.12 11.66
C VAL A 13 26.85 4.83 12.06
N ARG A 14 26.22 3.67 11.87
CA ARG A 14 26.90 2.40 11.53
C ARG A 14 25.89 1.31 11.12
N ASP A 15 25.75 1.13 9.80
CA ASP A 15 26.02 -0.15 9.11
C ASP A 15 25.63 -0.05 7.63
N PHE A 16 26.48 0.62 6.86
CA PHE A 16 26.27 0.91 5.43
C PHE A 16 27.40 0.36 4.54
N ARG A 17 28.11 -0.70 4.96
CA ARG A 17 29.31 -1.20 4.25
C ARG A 17 29.50 -2.73 4.17
N ALA A 18 28.52 -3.55 4.55
CA ALA A 18 28.65 -5.01 4.57
C ALA A 18 28.05 -5.75 3.35
N PHE A 19 27.57 -5.06 2.30
CA PHE A 19 26.80 -5.70 1.22
C PHE A 19 27.17 -5.26 -0.22
N LEU A 20 28.37 -4.71 -0.47
CA LEU A 20 28.78 -4.32 -1.83
C LEU A 20 30.21 -4.77 -2.20
N GLY A 21 30.29 -5.64 -3.21
CA GLY A 21 31.48 -6.10 -3.95
C GLY A 21 31.80 -7.58 -3.73
N VAL A 22 32.29 -8.39 -4.69
CA VAL A 22 32.67 -8.24 -6.13
C VAL A 22 32.83 -9.70 -6.65
N GLU A 23 32.46 -10.16 -7.86
CA GLU A 23 31.86 -9.56 -9.07
C GLU A 23 31.25 -10.66 -10.02
N ALA A 24 31.07 -10.34 -11.32
CA ALA A 24 31.07 -11.22 -12.50
C ALA A 24 29.92 -12.23 -12.78
N GLY A 25 29.09 -11.88 -13.79
CA GLY A 25 28.83 -12.74 -14.96
C GLY A 25 27.95 -13.99 -14.82
N ILE A 26 26.72 -13.91 -15.37
CA ILE A 26 26.10 -14.84 -16.35
C ILE A 26 24.64 -14.39 -16.55
N GLY A 27 24.23 -14.19 -17.80
CA GLY A 27 22.86 -13.75 -18.11
C GLY A 27 21.82 -14.82 -17.80
N ARG A 28 20.74 -14.45 -17.09
CA ARG A 28 19.53 -15.27 -16.96
C ARG A 28 18.26 -14.43 -17.10
N SER A 29 17.68 -14.52 -18.29
CA SER A 29 16.24 -14.67 -18.56
C SER A 29 15.26 -13.90 -17.63
N VAL A 30 14.90 -12.68 -18.02
CA VAL A 30 13.70 -11.98 -17.54
C VAL A 30 12.46 -12.60 -18.23
N ASN A 31 11.91 -13.69 -17.69
CA ASN A 31 10.75 -14.39 -18.28
C ASN A 31 9.65 -14.81 -17.29
N SER A 32 9.83 -14.67 -15.97
CA SER A 32 8.76 -15.03 -14.99
C SER A 32 7.58 -14.05 -15.04
N ASP A 33 7.86 -12.76 -15.09
CA ASP A 33 6.84 -11.70 -14.92
C ASP A 33 5.97 -11.47 -16.17
N LEU A 34 6.41 -11.89 -17.35
CA LEU A 34 5.67 -11.70 -18.61
C LEU A 34 4.40 -12.57 -18.71
N SER A 35 4.40 -13.76 -18.08
CA SER A 35 3.28 -14.70 -18.14
C SER A 35 1.97 -14.12 -17.55
N LEU A 36 2.06 -13.34 -16.47
CA LEU A 36 0.92 -12.66 -15.86
C LEU A 36 0.46 -11.43 -16.68
N ILE A 37 1.37 -10.80 -17.42
CA ILE A 37 1.07 -9.66 -18.30
C ILE A 37 0.31 -10.13 -19.55
N GLU A 38 0.63 -11.29 -20.11
CA GLU A 38 -0.10 -11.86 -21.25
C GLU A 38 -1.51 -12.33 -20.88
N ALA A 39 -1.71 -12.91 -19.69
CA ALA A 39 -3.04 -13.23 -19.19
C ALA A 39 -3.95 -11.99 -19.07
N ALA A 40 -3.41 -10.88 -18.54
CA ALA A 40 -4.12 -9.61 -18.39
C ALA A 40 -4.39 -8.88 -19.72
N ARG A 41 -3.60 -9.13 -20.77
CA ARG A 41 -3.78 -8.55 -22.11
C ARG A 41 -4.90 -9.19 -22.95
N SER A 42 -5.51 -10.27 -22.48
CA SER A 42 -6.46 -11.09 -23.26
C SER A 42 -7.80 -10.41 -23.59
N GLY A 43 -8.05 -9.17 -23.15
CA GLY A 43 -9.17 -8.35 -23.62
C GLY A 43 -10.56 -8.95 -23.36
N ALA A 44 -10.67 -9.85 -22.38
CA ALA A 44 -11.91 -10.54 -22.09
C ALA A 44 -12.98 -9.55 -21.61
N SER A 45 -14.01 -9.36 -22.45
CA SER A 45 -15.28 -8.75 -22.07
C SER A 45 -15.72 -9.27 -20.69
N PRO A 46 -16.28 -8.43 -19.80
CA PRO A 46 -16.68 -8.83 -18.45
C PRO A 46 -17.74 -9.94 -18.53
N ARG A 47 -17.28 -11.19 -18.50
CA ARG A 47 -18.14 -12.36 -18.39
C ARG A 47 -18.89 -12.25 -17.08
N ASP A 48 -20.19 -12.53 -17.15
CA ASP A 48 -21.15 -12.48 -16.06
C ASP A 48 -20.59 -13.11 -14.76
N LEU A 49 -20.17 -12.25 -13.82
CA LEU A 49 -19.67 -12.59 -12.49
C LEU A 49 -20.74 -12.29 -11.43
N SER A 50 -21.99 -12.70 -11.69
CA SER A 50 -23.15 -12.54 -10.79
C SER A 50 -22.96 -13.11 -9.37
N GLY A 51 -21.91 -13.90 -9.12
CA GLY A 51 -21.39 -14.22 -7.78
C GLY A 51 -20.53 -13.10 -7.18
N HIS A 52 -21.07 -11.88 -7.04
CA HIS A 52 -20.36 -10.79 -6.38
C HIS A 52 -20.11 -11.11 -4.89
N VAL A 53 -18.84 -11.32 -4.55
CA VAL A 53 -18.35 -11.54 -3.17
C VAL A 53 -18.68 -10.37 -2.24
N LEU A 54 -18.64 -9.15 -2.77
CA LEU A 54 -18.95 -7.93 -2.01
C LEU A 54 -20.43 -7.56 -2.16
N PRO A 55 -21.05 -6.95 -1.13
CA PRO A 55 -22.38 -6.35 -1.26
C PRO A 55 -22.41 -5.32 -2.42
N PRO A 56 -23.49 -5.23 -3.21
CA PRO A 56 -23.56 -4.35 -4.39
C PRO A 56 -23.21 -2.88 -4.10
N GLN A 57 -23.61 -2.36 -2.93
CA GLN A 57 -23.31 -1.00 -2.48
C GLN A 57 -21.82 -0.76 -2.19
N VAL A 58 -21.04 -1.79 -1.85
CA VAL A 58 -19.58 -1.70 -1.67
C VAL A 58 -18.91 -1.71 -3.04
N PHE A 59 -19.32 -2.61 -3.93
CA PHE A 59 -18.84 -2.66 -5.31
C PHE A 59 -19.09 -1.33 -6.05
N ALA A 60 -20.28 -0.75 -5.93
CA ALA A 60 -20.62 0.53 -6.54
C ALA A 60 -19.73 1.70 -6.06
N LYS A 61 -19.31 1.70 -4.77
CA LYS A 61 -18.38 2.70 -4.22
C LYS A 61 -16.96 2.52 -4.78
N ILE A 62 -16.49 1.28 -4.89
CA ILE A 62 -15.18 0.97 -5.50
C ILE A 62 -15.18 1.45 -6.95
N GLU A 63 -16.21 1.14 -7.73
CA GLU A 63 -16.30 1.54 -9.13
C GLU A 63 -16.51 3.05 -9.33
N ALA A 64 -17.22 3.74 -8.43
CA ALA A 64 -17.26 5.21 -8.41
C ALA A 64 -15.86 5.80 -8.15
N SER A 65 -15.09 5.19 -7.25
CA SER A 65 -13.71 5.59 -6.97
C SER A 65 -12.74 5.26 -8.11
N ARG A 66 -12.97 4.17 -8.85
CA ARG A 66 -12.23 3.78 -10.05
C ARG A 66 -12.34 4.88 -11.11
N ARG A 67 -13.59 5.27 -11.42
CA ARG A 67 -13.88 6.36 -12.38
C ARG A 67 -13.25 7.67 -11.94
N LYS A 68 -13.48 8.10 -10.68
CA LYS A 68 -12.88 9.34 -10.16
C LYS A 68 -11.37 9.42 -10.38
N LEU A 69 -10.62 8.37 -10.06
CA LEU A 69 -9.17 8.37 -10.27
C LEU A 69 -8.80 8.46 -11.76
N LEU A 70 -9.49 7.74 -12.64
CA LEU A 70 -9.25 7.81 -14.09
C LEU A 70 -9.59 9.19 -14.66
N ASP A 71 -10.74 9.75 -14.30
CA ASP A 71 -11.21 11.07 -14.73
C ASP A 71 -10.23 12.16 -14.27
N THR A 72 -9.79 12.11 -13.00
CA THR A 72 -8.75 13.00 -12.47
C THR A 72 -7.41 12.85 -13.21
N ILE A 73 -6.93 11.62 -13.43
CA ILE A 73 -5.65 11.38 -14.10
C ILE A 73 -5.71 11.90 -15.54
N ALA A 74 -6.79 11.65 -16.27
CA ALA A 74 -6.99 12.16 -17.63
C ALA A 74 -7.09 13.69 -17.68
N HIS A 75 -7.80 14.31 -16.72
CA HIS A 75 -7.92 15.77 -16.63
C HIS A 75 -6.58 16.44 -16.33
N VAL A 76 -5.82 15.93 -15.35
CA VAL A 76 -4.53 16.50 -14.91
C VAL A 76 -3.40 16.19 -15.89
N SER A 77 -3.43 15.06 -16.61
CA SER A 77 -2.48 14.83 -17.71
C SER A 77 -2.81 15.66 -18.95
N GLY A 78 -4.08 15.94 -19.23
CA GLY A 78 -4.47 16.65 -20.45
C GLY A 78 -4.12 15.89 -21.74
N GLY A 79 -3.84 14.59 -21.65
CA GLY A 79 -3.33 13.75 -22.74
C GLY A 79 -1.81 13.73 -22.91
N GLU A 80 -1.06 14.43 -22.05
CA GLU A 80 0.41 14.46 -22.05
C GLU A 80 1.03 13.29 -21.26
N ASP A 81 2.37 13.19 -21.23
CA ASP A 81 3.07 12.01 -20.68
C ASP A 81 2.80 11.75 -19.19
N ILE A 82 2.48 10.48 -18.89
CA ILE A 82 2.23 9.99 -17.54
C ILE A 82 3.40 9.11 -17.07
N THR A 83 3.87 9.39 -15.86
CA THR A 83 4.97 8.66 -15.22
C THR A 83 4.53 8.09 -13.88
N PHE A 84 4.34 6.78 -13.79
CA PHE A 84 4.11 6.10 -12.52
C PHE A 84 5.44 5.92 -11.77
N VAL A 85 5.52 6.48 -10.56
CA VAL A 85 6.70 6.45 -9.70
C VAL A 85 6.45 5.52 -8.53
N ARG A 86 7.04 4.31 -8.59
CA ARG A 86 6.99 3.34 -7.48
C ARG A 86 7.87 3.75 -6.32
N SER A 87 7.38 3.58 -5.10
CA SER A 87 8.22 3.60 -3.91
C SER A 87 8.85 2.22 -3.62
N TYR A 88 9.55 2.12 -2.50
CA TYR A 88 9.96 0.88 -1.86
C TYR A 88 8.86 0.43 -0.89
N GLY A 89 8.71 -0.87 -0.67
CA GLY A 89 7.66 -1.41 0.20
C GLY A 89 7.76 -2.92 0.37
N ASN A 90 6.76 -3.50 1.02
CA ASN A 90 6.59 -4.95 1.20
C ASN A 90 5.65 -5.53 0.11
N ILE A 91 5.32 -6.83 0.17
CA ILE A 91 4.44 -7.45 -0.84
C ILE A 91 3.02 -6.84 -0.87
N GLY A 92 2.55 -6.25 0.23
CA GLY A 92 1.31 -5.46 0.24
C GLY A 92 1.37 -4.23 -0.67
N ASP A 93 2.53 -3.58 -0.77
CA ASP A 93 2.73 -2.44 -1.68
C ASP A 93 2.88 -2.91 -3.14
N HIS A 94 3.36 -4.14 -3.37
CA HIS A 94 3.29 -4.75 -4.71
C HIS A 94 1.84 -4.94 -5.18
N LEU A 95 0.88 -5.17 -4.28
CA LEU A 95 -0.55 -5.24 -4.60
C LEU A 95 -1.14 -3.86 -4.94
N ILE A 96 -0.73 -2.79 -4.24
CA ILE A 96 -1.04 -1.39 -4.63
C ILE A 96 -0.63 -1.17 -6.09
N TYR A 97 0.60 -1.57 -6.44
CA TYR A 97 1.14 -1.37 -7.78
C TYR A 97 0.40 -2.23 -8.81
N ALA A 98 0.14 -3.51 -8.53
CA ALA A 98 -0.61 -4.38 -9.43
C ALA A 98 -2.04 -3.86 -9.68
N GLY A 99 -2.74 -3.39 -8.65
CA GLY A 99 -4.05 -2.79 -8.78
C GLY A 99 -4.05 -1.47 -9.58
N LEU A 100 -3.01 -0.63 -9.41
CA LEU A 100 -2.82 0.56 -10.24
C LEU A 100 -2.55 0.21 -11.72
N ARG A 101 -1.72 -0.80 -12.00
CA ARG A 101 -1.47 -1.24 -13.40
C ARG A 101 -2.74 -1.73 -14.09
N GLN A 102 -3.64 -2.39 -13.35
CA GLN A 102 -4.95 -2.78 -13.88
C GLN A 102 -5.90 -1.60 -14.04
N LEU A 103 -5.90 -0.63 -13.10
CA LEU A 103 -6.61 0.64 -13.26
C LEU A 103 -6.19 1.36 -14.56
N LEU A 104 -4.88 1.45 -14.81
CA LEU A 104 -4.27 2.12 -15.96
C LEU A 104 -4.13 1.25 -17.22
N SER A 105 -4.81 0.10 -17.30
CA SER A 105 -4.61 -0.87 -18.38
C SER A 105 -4.95 -0.36 -19.80
N GLY A 106 -5.74 0.71 -19.91
CA GLY A 106 -6.04 1.44 -21.16
C GLY A 106 -5.36 2.81 -21.27
N VAL A 107 -4.37 3.12 -20.43
CA VAL A 107 -3.66 4.40 -20.37
C VAL A 107 -2.19 4.18 -20.71
N GLU A 108 -1.61 5.01 -21.59
CA GLU A 108 -0.17 4.98 -21.83
C GLU A 108 0.58 5.68 -20.70
N TYR A 109 1.53 4.98 -20.08
CA TYR A 109 2.41 5.54 -19.06
C TYR A 109 3.75 4.80 -19.06
N ARG A 110 4.80 5.46 -18.54
CA ARG A 110 6.06 4.80 -18.17
C ARG A 110 6.13 4.56 -16.68
N GLU A 111 6.82 3.51 -16.25
CA GLU A 111 6.98 3.16 -14.83
C GLU A 111 8.45 3.27 -14.41
N ILE A 112 8.72 3.91 -13.27
CA ILE A 112 10.08 4.12 -12.73
C ILE A 112 10.14 3.83 -11.22
N SER A 113 11.35 3.66 -10.68
CA SER A 113 11.59 3.56 -9.23
C SER A 113 12.03 4.89 -8.64
N ALA A 114 11.34 5.38 -7.61
CA ALA A 114 11.72 6.56 -6.83
C ALA A 114 13.18 6.47 -6.30
N ARG A 115 13.65 5.26 -5.98
CA ARG A 115 14.98 5.02 -5.41
C ARG A 115 16.11 5.01 -6.44
N LYS A 116 15.84 4.59 -7.69
CA LYS A 116 16.87 4.40 -8.73
C LYS A 116 16.88 5.51 -9.78
N ASP A 117 15.70 5.98 -10.16
CA ASP A 117 15.51 6.67 -11.44
C ASP A 117 15.06 8.13 -11.28
N LEU A 118 14.48 8.49 -10.12
CA LEU A 118 13.89 9.80 -9.84
C LEU A 118 14.80 10.98 -10.19
N GLY A 119 16.09 10.91 -9.84
CA GLY A 119 17.05 11.99 -10.13
C GLY A 119 17.37 12.23 -11.61
N LYS A 120 16.79 11.43 -12.52
CA LYS A 120 16.90 11.57 -13.99
C LYS A 120 15.55 11.72 -14.67
N ALA A 121 14.45 11.49 -13.95
CA ALA A 121 13.11 11.48 -14.53
C ALA A 121 12.52 12.90 -14.51
N LYS A 122 11.99 13.32 -15.65
CA LYS A 122 11.21 14.57 -15.84
C LYS A 122 10.10 14.32 -16.86
N GLY A 123 8.98 15.03 -16.78
CA GLY A 123 7.83 14.86 -17.68
C GLY A 123 6.66 15.77 -17.32
N HIS A 124 5.50 15.55 -17.92
CA HIS A 124 4.30 16.32 -17.65
C HIS A 124 3.65 15.91 -16.31
N THR A 125 3.18 14.67 -16.19
CA THR A 125 2.44 14.22 -14.98
C THR A 125 3.12 13.04 -14.29
N ALA A 126 3.44 13.20 -13.01
CA ALA A 126 3.85 12.10 -12.14
C ALA A 126 2.65 11.55 -11.34
N LEU A 127 2.52 10.23 -11.32
CA LEU A 127 1.68 9.51 -10.36
C LEU A 127 2.60 8.93 -9.29
N ALA A 128 2.67 9.57 -8.12
CA ALA A 128 3.42 9.05 -6.98
C ALA A 128 2.65 7.88 -6.36
N ALA A 129 3.33 6.75 -6.14
CA ALA A 129 2.74 5.59 -5.48
C ALA A 129 2.06 5.95 -4.15
N GLY A 130 0.84 5.44 -3.97
CA GLY A 130 0.15 5.52 -2.70
C GLY A 130 0.65 4.48 -1.71
N GLY A 131 0.32 4.62 -0.43
CA GLY A 131 0.74 3.65 0.58
C GLY A 131 0.43 4.00 2.03
N GLY A 132 1.27 3.48 2.92
CA GLY A 132 1.14 3.65 4.38
C GLY A 132 2.31 4.35 5.06
N ASP A 133 3.29 4.85 4.30
CA ASP A 133 4.61 5.19 4.86
C ASP A 133 4.71 6.64 5.35
N TRP A 134 3.63 7.41 5.25
CA TRP A 134 3.49 8.76 5.76
C TRP A 134 3.17 8.78 7.26
N CYS A 135 3.91 7.98 8.05
CA CYS A 135 3.69 7.77 9.47
C CYS A 135 5.00 7.68 10.28
N ARG A 136 4.91 7.71 11.62
CA ARG A 136 6.08 7.72 12.53
C ARG A 136 7.12 6.64 12.22
N ALA A 137 6.70 5.43 11.84
CA ALA A 137 7.61 4.32 11.57
C ALA A 137 8.38 4.45 10.24
N PHE A 138 7.79 5.08 9.21
CA PHE A 138 8.28 4.96 7.81
C PHE A 138 8.45 6.29 7.05
N HIS A 139 8.15 7.44 7.66
CA HIS A 139 8.22 8.79 7.07
C HIS A 139 9.61 9.26 6.57
N SER A 140 10.64 8.40 6.58
CA SER A 140 12.03 8.77 6.27
C SER A 140 12.31 8.88 4.77
N PHE A 141 11.51 8.24 3.91
CA PHE A 141 11.68 8.19 2.46
C PHE A 141 10.54 8.90 1.70
N ASP A 142 9.31 8.37 1.72
CA ASP A 142 8.18 8.84 0.90
C ASP A 142 7.91 10.36 0.98
N PRO A 143 7.84 11.00 2.17
CA PRO A 143 7.64 12.45 2.26
C PRO A 143 8.76 13.28 1.59
N LYS A 144 9.95 12.71 1.36
CA LYS A 144 11.06 13.38 0.67
C LYS A 144 11.06 13.11 -0.84
N VAL A 145 10.24 12.17 -1.32
CA VAL A 145 10.04 11.91 -2.75
C VAL A 145 9.12 12.98 -3.36
N LEU A 146 8.07 13.40 -2.64
CA LEU A 146 7.05 14.30 -3.19
C LEU A 146 7.61 15.65 -3.69
N PRO A 147 8.40 16.42 -2.92
CA PRO A 147 8.99 17.68 -3.42
C PRO A 147 9.90 17.50 -4.64
N ARG A 148 10.60 16.35 -4.72
CA ARG A 148 11.45 16.01 -5.87
C ARG A 148 10.65 15.63 -7.11
N LEU A 149 9.39 15.25 -6.98
CA LEU A 149 8.50 15.09 -8.13
C LEU A 149 8.05 16.47 -8.62
N GLU A 150 7.70 17.38 -7.72
CA GLU A 150 7.30 18.76 -8.05
C GLU A 150 8.45 19.57 -8.68
N GLU A 151 9.71 19.29 -8.34
CA GLU A 151 10.90 19.83 -9.02
C GLU A 151 11.09 19.34 -10.48
N ASN A 152 10.50 18.20 -10.85
CA ASN A 152 10.82 17.47 -12.09
C ASN A 152 9.61 17.26 -13.01
N PHE A 153 8.40 17.41 -12.50
CA PHE A 153 7.14 17.18 -13.21
C PHE A 153 6.22 18.39 -13.07
N LYS A 154 5.55 18.76 -14.16
CA LYS A 154 4.63 19.90 -14.20
C LYS A 154 3.42 19.69 -13.28
N ASN A 155 2.91 18.46 -13.22
CA ASN A 155 1.81 18.05 -12.36
C ASN A 155 2.21 16.80 -11.56
N VAL A 156 1.75 16.72 -10.30
CA VAL A 156 1.94 15.54 -9.46
C VAL A 156 0.61 15.13 -8.83
N ILE A 157 0.30 13.84 -8.88
CA ILE A 157 -0.80 13.23 -8.14
C ILE A 157 -0.18 12.25 -7.14
N LEU A 158 -0.42 12.45 -5.84
CA LEU A 158 -0.13 11.43 -4.84
C LEU A 158 -1.32 10.49 -4.72
N LEU A 159 -1.12 9.25 -5.14
CA LEU A 159 -2.17 8.23 -5.15
C LEU A 159 -2.62 7.82 -3.74
N PRO A 160 -3.79 7.16 -3.59
CA PRO A 160 -4.48 6.93 -2.32
C PRO A 160 -3.57 6.42 -1.19
N THR A 161 -3.40 7.27 -0.17
CA THR A 161 -2.42 7.11 0.92
C THR A 161 -3.04 7.31 2.30
N THR A 162 -2.46 6.70 3.34
CA THR A 162 -2.80 7.00 4.75
C THR A 162 -1.72 7.86 5.40
N PHE A 163 -2.13 8.96 6.06
CA PHE A 163 -1.23 9.99 6.59
C PHE A 163 -1.34 10.16 8.11
N ASP A 164 -0.22 10.39 8.79
CA ASP A 164 -0.17 10.88 10.17
C ASP A 164 0.50 12.28 10.24
N PRO A 165 -0.25 13.38 10.04
CA PRO A 165 0.28 14.74 10.15
C PRO A 165 0.59 15.18 11.59
N LYS A 166 0.58 14.27 12.58
CA LYS A 166 1.26 14.49 13.86
C LYS A 166 2.78 14.38 13.72
N VAL A 167 3.28 13.70 12.68
CA VAL A 167 4.71 13.68 12.34
C VAL A 167 5.08 15.03 11.70
N PRO A 168 6.06 15.78 12.25
CA PRO A 168 6.39 17.12 11.75
C PRO A 168 6.75 17.17 10.27
N LEU A 169 7.56 16.21 9.78
CA LEU A 169 7.95 16.15 8.37
C LEU A 169 6.75 15.91 7.44
N VAL A 170 5.85 14.99 7.80
CA VAL A 170 4.62 14.71 7.04
C VAL A 170 3.77 15.98 6.94
N ARG A 171 3.57 16.68 8.07
CA ARG A 171 2.79 17.92 8.10
C ARG A 171 3.44 19.05 7.30
N GLN A 172 4.77 19.16 7.34
CA GLN A 172 5.52 20.18 6.60
C GLN A 172 5.46 19.94 5.09
N VAL A 173 5.64 18.70 4.64
CA VAL A 173 5.59 18.34 3.22
C VAL A 173 4.18 18.59 2.68
N LEU A 174 3.13 18.12 3.37
CA LEU A 174 1.75 18.36 2.95
C LEU A 174 1.41 19.85 2.88
N LYS A 175 1.88 20.68 3.82
CA LYS A 175 1.64 22.13 3.80
C LYS A 175 2.31 22.90 2.65
N ASN A 176 3.28 22.28 1.98
CA ASN A 176 4.13 22.92 0.99
C ASN A 176 4.01 22.26 -0.39
N THR A 177 3.06 21.34 -0.57
CA THR A 177 2.86 20.59 -1.82
C THR A 177 1.81 21.29 -2.69
N GLU A 178 2.09 21.38 -3.98
CA GLU A 178 1.15 21.76 -5.04
C GLU A 178 0.52 20.52 -5.69
N ALA A 179 0.96 19.31 -5.31
CA ALA A 179 0.40 18.05 -5.76
C ALA A 179 -1.05 17.84 -5.31
N LEU A 180 -1.87 17.22 -6.16
CA LEU A 180 -3.18 16.71 -5.76
C LEU A 180 -3.02 15.43 -4.94
N VAL A 181 -3.47 15.44 -3.68
CA VAL A 181 -3.21 14.35 -2.73
C VAL A 181 -4.47 13.51 -2.46
N PHE A 182 -4.44 12.23 -2.81
CA PHE A 182 -5.50 11.30 -2.44
C PHE A 182 -5.24 10.65 -1.07
N ALA A 183 -6.19 10.82 -0.15
CA ALA A 183 -6.33 9.96 1.02
C ALA A 183 -7.07 8.66 0.66
N ARG A 184 -6.64 7.52 1.24
CA ARG A 184 -7.30 6.20 1.03
C ARG A 184 -8.40 5.85 2.04
N GLU A 185 -8.64 6.72 3.02
CA GLU A 185 -9.75 6.60 3.98
C GLU A 185 -10.08 7.94 4.67
N ASN A 186 -11.25 7.96 5.33
CA ASN A 186 -11.87 9.16 5.88
C ASN A 186 -11.04 9.88 6.96
N GLN A 187 -10.29 9.17 7.80
CA GLN A 187 -9.51 9.79 8.86
C GLN A 187 -8.30 10.52 8.31
N SER A 188 -7.60 9.97 7.32
CA SER A 188 -6.55 10.70 6.61
C SER A 188 -7.11 11.93 5.90
N TYR A 189 -8.18 11.77 5.11
CA TYR A 189 -8.80 12.87 4.37
C TYR A 189 -9.14 14.06 5.29
N ARG A 190 -9.86 13.80 6.39
CA ARG A 190 -10.22 14.81 7.40
C ARG A 190 -9.02 15.50 8.05
N ARG A 191 -7.84 14.87 8.07
CA ARG A 191 -6.61 15.41 8.67
C ARG A 191 -5.74 16.21 7.70
N ILE A 192 -5.92 16.05 6.39
CA ILE A 192 -5.06 16.68 5.36
C ILE A 192 -5.80 17.70 4.48
N LYS A 193 -7.14 17.66 4.40
CA LYS A 193 -7.95 18.57 3.56
C LYS A 193 -7.79 20.07 3.85
N ASP A 194 -7.26 20.42 5.02
CA ASP A 194 -6.98 21.80 5.45
C ASP A 194 -5.46 22.09 5.44
N LEU A 195 -4.66 21.22 4.81
CA LEU A 195 -3.20 21.32 4.68
C LEU A 195 -2.72 21.39 3.22
N CYS A 196 -3.39 20.72 2.29
CA CYS A 196 -3.06 20.62 0.86
C CYS A 196 -4.34 20.50 0.01
N ASP A 197 -4.23 20.60 -1.31
CA ASP A 197 -5.29 20.12 -2.20
C ASP A 197 -5.44 18.61 -2.03
N ALA A 198 -6.58 18.18 -1.51
CA ALA A 198 -6.79 16.82 -1.07
C ALA A 198 -8.12 16.26 -1.50
N GLU A 199 -8.08 15.00 -1.90
CA GLU A 199 -9.24 14.24 -2.31
C GLU A 199 -9.29 12.87 -1.61
N ILE A 200 -10.41 12.17 -1.74
CA ILE A 200 -10.56 10.80 -1.23
C ILE A 200 -10.91 9.82 -2.35
N ALA A 201 -10.27 8.65 -2.31
CA ALA A 201 -10.50 7.50 -3.19
C ALA A 201 -10.10 6.19 -2.47
N HIS A 202 -10.42 5.02 -3.03
CA HIS A 202 -10.01 3.72 -2.50
C HIS A 202 -8.52 3.44 -2.78
N ASP A 203 -7.88 2.67 -1.90
CA ASP A 203 -6.55 2.09 -2.15
C ASP A 203 -6.54 1.34 -3.49
N THR A 204 -5.49 1.49 -4.30
CA THR A 204 -5.48 0.91 -5.65
C THR A 204 -5.51 -0.62 -5.65
N ALA A 205 -5.19 -1.28 -4.53
CA ALA A 205 -5.40 -2.72 -4.33
C ALA A 205 -6.87 -3.15 -4.52
N PHE A 206 -7.86 -2.26 -4.33
CA PHE A 206 -9.27 -2.57 -4.61
C PHE A 206 -9.58 -2.75 -6.11
N PHE A 207 -8.71 -2.26 -7.00
CA PHE A 207 -8.90 -2.33 -8.44
C PHE A 207 -8.30 -3.56 -9.11
N PHE A 208 -7.54 -4.36 -8.36
CA PHE A 208 -6.94 -5.62 -8.80
C PHE A 208 -7.99 -6.72 -8.97
N ASP A 209 -7.84 -7.55 -10.01
CA ASP A 209 -8.68 -8.71 -10.24
C ASP A 209 -8.24 -9.91 -9.39
N TYR A 210 -9.02 -10.17 -8.34
CA TYR A 210 -8.85 -11.33 -7.48
C TYR A 210 -9.50 -12.61 -8.03
N SER A 211 -10.17 -12.56 -9.20
CA SER A 211 -10.88 -13.72 -9.77
C SER A 211 -10.04 -15.00 -9.90
N PRO A 212 -8.74 -14.97 -10.30
CA PRO A 212 -7.93 -16.19 -10.41
C PRO A 212 -7.68 -16.88 -9.07
N TYR A 213 -7.76 -16.12 -7.96
CA TYR A 213 -7.43 -16.57 -6.60
C TYR A 213 -8.68 -16.94 -5.79
N ARG A 214 -9.88 -16.70 -6.32
CA ARG A 214 -11.16 -17.06 -5.68
C ARG A 214 -11.39 -18.57 -5.73
N ARG A 215 -11.13 -19.24 -4.61
CA ARG A 215 -11.50 -20.63 -4.35
C ARG A 215 -11.86 -20.84 -2.88
N LYS A 216 -12.57 -21.94 -2.61
CA LYS A 216 -12.71 -22.46 -1.25
C LYS A 216 -11.31 -22.81 -0.73
N GLY A 217 -10.97 -22.27 0.45
CA GLY A 217 -9.80 -22.68 1.22
C GLY A 217 -10.21 -23.53 2.42
N ALA A 218 -9.24 -23.85 3.27
CA ALA A 218 -9.48 -24.56 4.53
C ALA A 218 -8.51 -24.06 5.62
N GLY A 219 -8.94 -24.14 6.87
CA GLY A 219 -8.10 -23.72 8.00
C GLY A 219 -7.91 -22.20 8.11
N THR A 220 -6.99 -21.81 8.99
CA THR A 220 -6.76 -20.42 9.39
C THR A 220 -5.36 -19.97 9.00
N LEU A 221 -5.25 -18.77 8.41
CA LEU A 221 -3.97 -18.07 8.26
C LEU A 221 -3.85 -17.00 9.34
N ASN A 222 -2.91 -17.17 10.27
CA ASN A 222 -2.47 -16.10 11.17
C ASN A 222 -1.37 -15.29 10.48
N ALA A 223 -1.71 -14.10 9.98
CA ALA A 223 -0.83 -13.20 9.24
C ALA A 223 -0.72 -11.83 9.92
N TYR A 224 -0.19 -11.83 11.14
CA TYR A 224 0.09 -10.63 11.92
C TYR A 224 1.53 -10.14 11.74
N ARG A 225 1.70 -8.81 11.77
CA ARG A 225 2.96 -8.09 11.67
C ARG A 225 3.99 -8.56 12.68
N VAL A 226 5.22 -8.72 12.24
CA VAL A 226 6.42 -8.79 13.11
C VAL A 226 7.22 -7.47 13.13
N ASP A 227 6.78 -6.44 12.40
CA ASP A 227 7.46 -5.15 12.26
C ASP A 227 7.06 -4.09 13.33
N PRO A 228 7.80 -2.97 13.45
CA PRO A 228 7.52 -1.90 14.43
C PRO A 228 6.18 -1.16 14.29
N GLU A 229 5.36 -1.49 13.28
CA GLU A 229 4.00 -0.97 13.16
C GLU A 229 2.94 -1.91 13.79
N THR A 230 3.36 -2.97 14.47
CA THR A 230 2.47 -3.77 15.31
C THR A 230 1.83 -2.92 16.41
N ALA A 231 0.55 -3.15 16.70
CA ALA A 231 -0.13 -2.56 17.86
C ALA A 231 0.19 -3.27 19.19
N ARG A 232 1.00 -4.35 19.16
CA ARG A 232 1.32 -5.14 20.35
C ARG A 232 2.17 -4.34 21.35
N PRO A 233 1.95 -4.47 22.67
CA PRO A 233 2.87 -3.98 23.69
C PRO A 233 4.32 -4.48 23.46
N SER A 234 5.31 -3.66 23.82
CA SER A 234 6.71 -4.07 23.77
C SER A 234 6.96 -5.27 24.70
N GLY A 235 7.67 -6.31 24.23
CA GLY A 235 7.92 -7.53 25.01
C GLY A 235 6.74 -8.50 25.09
N SER A 236 5.76 -8.38 24.18
CA SER A 236 4.57 -9.24 24.11
C SER A 236 4.56 -10.17 22.87
N GLU A 237 5.74 -10.59 22.43
CA GLU A 237 5.92 -11.51 21.30
C GLU A 237 5.18 -12.84 21.52
N SER A 238 5.01 -13.25 22.77
CA SER A 238 4.23 -14.42 23.19
C SER A 238 2.73 -14.34 22.90
N LEU A 239 2.19 -13.16 22.59
CA LEU A 239 0.79 -12.99 22.16
C LEU A 239 0.57 -13.43 20.70
N LEU A 240 1.63 -13.56 19.89
CA LEU A 240 1.49 -14.08 18.54
C LEU A 240 1.10 -15.57 18.57
N PRO A 241 0.16 -16.02 17.71
CA PRO A 241 -0.06 -17.43 17.47
C PRO A 241 1.24 -18.15 17.06
N LYS A 242 1.45 -19.38 17.54
CA LYS A 242 2.68 -20.16 17.26
C LYS A 242 2.88 -20.46 15.77
N ASP A 243 1.80 -20.43 15.00
CA ASP A 243 1.71 -20.64 13.56
C ASP A 243 1.61 -19.30 12.77
N ASN A 244 1.92 -18.17 13.40
CA ASN A 244 1.91 -16.87 12.73
C ASN A 244 2.94 -16.79 11.59
N ASN A 245 2.47 -16.44 10.40
CA ASN A 245 3.27 -16.20 9.21
C ASN A 245 2.97 -14.80 8.65
N ASP A 246 3.87 -13.85 8.86
CA ASP A 246 3.76 -12.50 8.29
C ASP A 246 4.06 -12.53 6.79
N ILE A 247 3.08 -12.98 6.00
CA ILE A 247 3.23 -13.22 4.55
C ILE A 247 3.70 -12.00 3.76
N SER A 248 3.43 -10.78 4.25
CA SER A 248 3.95 -9.54 3.65
C SER A 248 5.49 -9.44 3.68
N VAL A 249 6.15 -10.20 4.55
CA VAL A 249 7.61 -10.29 4.72
C VAL A 249 8.16 -11.62 4.21
N THR A 250 7.43 -12.72 4.38
CA THR A 250 7.94 -14.08 4.10
C THR A 250 7.69 -14.59 2.69
N CYS A 251 6.68 -14.09 1.98
CA CYS A 251 6.47 -14.42 0.57
C CYS A 251 7.42 -13.62 -0.33
N GLU A 252 7.99 -14.27 -1.35
CA GLU A 252 8.94 -13.67 -2.29
C GLU A 252 8.22 -12.96 -3.45
N SER A 253 6.96 -13.33 -3.73
CA SER A 253 6.19 -12.80 -4.86
C SER A 253 4.74 -12.48 -4.49
N LEU A 254 4.11 -11.63 -5.31
CA LEU A 254 2.69 -11.30 -5.16
C LEU A 254 1.79 -12.52 -5.45
N ASP A 255 2.14 -13.37 -6.42
CA ASP A 255 1.35 -14.56 -6.75
C ASP A 255 1.38 -15.58 -5.59
N GLU A 256 2.56 -15.84 -5.01
CA GLU A 256 2.70 -16.68 -3.82
C GLU A 256 1.87 -16.16 -2.64
N TRP A 257 1.92 -14.85 -2.39
CA TRP A 257 1.17 -14.17 -1.34
C TRP A 257 -0.34 -14.29 -1.54
N LEU A 258 -0.83 -14.04 -2.76
CA LEU A 258 -2.24 -14.18 -3.13
C LEU A 258 -2.68 -15.64 -3.04
N TRP A 259 -1.88 -16.61 -3.49
CA TRP A 259 -2.18 -18.03 -3.35
C TRP A 259 -2.17 -18.49 -1.89
N THR A 260 -1.33 -17.92 -1.05
CA THR A 260 -1.28 -18.24 0.39
C THR A 260 -2.55 -17.77 1.09
N ILE A 261 -3.05 -16.56 0.83
CA ILE A 261 -4.39 -16.13 1.29
C ILE A 261 -5.48 -17.04 0.71
N SER A 262 -5.40 -17.35 -0.59
CA SER A 262 -6.36 -18.18 -1.32
C SER A 262 -6.52 -19.61 -0.76
N ARG A 263 -5.47 -20.21 -0.17
CA ARG A 263 -5.51 -21.56 0.43
C ARG A 263 -6.36 -21.66 1.69
N HIS A 264 -6.59 -20.55 2.41
CA HIS A 264 -7.24 -20.56 3.72
C HIS A 264 -8.71 -20.15 3.66
N GLU A 265 -9.47 -20.48 4.71
CA GLU A 265 -10.89 -20.11 4.86
C GLU A 265 -11.04 -18.87 5.75
N LEU A 266 -10.36 -18.88 6.89
CA LEU A 266 -10.27 -17.77 7.83
C LEU A 266 -8.89 -17.10 7.75
N ILE A 267 -8.88 -15.78 7.68
CA ILE A 267 -7.67 -14.95 7.68
C ILE A 267 -7.68 -14.06 8.93
N ARG A 268 -6.60 -14.09 9.70
CA ARG A 268 -6.39 -13.33 10.93
C ARG A 268 -5.22 -12.38 10.76
N THR A 269 -5.42 -11.06 10.87
CA THR A 269 -4.37 -10.11 10.45
C THR A 269 -4.45 -8.70 11.05
N ASP A 270 -3.33 -7.97 11.06
CA ASP A 270 -3.21 -6.52 11.25
C ASP A 270 -2.49 -5.84 10.04
N ARG A 271 -2.42 -6.54 8.90
CA ARG A 271 -1.91 -6.05 7.61
C ARG A 271 -3.07 -5.55 6.75
N ALA A 272 -3.08 -4.26 6.44
CA ALA A 272 -4.15 -3.61 5.65
C ALA A 272 -4.43 -4.32 4.31
N HIS A 273 -3.39 -4.66 3.54
CA HIS A 273 -3.56 -5.32 2.24
C HIS A 273 -3.98 -6.78 2.35
N VAL A 274 -3.57 -7.52 3.39
CA VAL A 274 -4.07 -8.87 3.65
C VAL A 274 -5.58 -8.82 3.88
N THR A 275 -6.07 -7.84 4.66
CA THR A 275 -7.51 -7.60 4.86
C THR A 275 -8.24 -7.32 3.54
N ILE A 276 -7.72 -6.43 2.69
CA ILE A 276 -8.30 -6.09 1.39
C ILE A 276 -8.38 -7.34 0.48
N ALA A 277 -7.26 -8.03 0.31
CA ALA A 277 -7.16 -9.19 -0.58
C ALA A 277 -8.05 -10.34 -0.11
N ALA A 278 -8.03 -10.65 1.18
CA ALA A 278 -8.88 -11.69 1.78
C ALA A 278 -10.37 -11.39 1.59
N ALA A 279 -10.79 -10.14 1.82
CA ALA A 279 -12.18 -9.73 1.62
C ALA A 279 -12.60 -9.85 0.14
N LEU A 280 -11.78 -9.38 -0.80
CA LEU A 280 -12.05 -9.44 -2.24
C LEU A 280 -11.96 -10.85 -2.85
N MET A 281 -11.26 -11.78 -2.18
CA MET A 281 -11.27 -13.22 -2.45
C MET A 281 -12.44 -13.97 -1.80
N GLY A 282 -13.24 -13.33 -0.94
CA GLY A 282 -14.39 -13.94 -0.28
C GLY A 282 -14.05 -14.82 0.92
N LYS A 283 -12.96 -14.50 1.63
CA LYS A 283 -12.58 -15.19 2.86
C LYS A 283 -13.34 -14.62 4.07
N GLN A 284 -13.34 -15.39 5.16
CA GLN A 284 -13.63 -14.83 6.48
C GLN A 284 -12.38 -14.07 6.96
N VAL A 285 -12.55 -12.87 7.50
CA VAL A 285 -11.46 -11.98 7.90
C VAL A 285 -11.71 -11.46 9.30
N GLU A 286 -10.83 -11.82 10.22
CA GLU A 286 -10.74 -11.28 11.57
C GLU A 286 -9.54 -10.34 11.64
N TYR A 287 -9.78 -9.02 11.76
CA TYR A 287 -8.71 -8.03 11.74
C TYR A 287 -8.54 -7.29 13.08
N ARG A 288 -7.30 -6.93 13.40
CA ARG A 288 -6.90 -6.08 14.54
C ARG A 288 -6.42 -4.71 14.07
N ALA A 289 -6.30 -3.74 14.98
CA ALA A 289 -5.63 -2.48 14.66
C ALA A 289 -4.11 -2.68 14.47
N SER A 290 -3.46 -1.81 13.69
CA SER A 290 -2.00 -1.63 13.72
C SER A 290 -1.65 -0.49 14.69
N ASN A 291 -0.38 -0.04 14.75
CA ASN A 291 0.06 1.02 15.68
C ASN A 291 -0.66 2.39 15.53
N TYR A 292 -1.63 2.49 14.60
CA TYR A 292 -2.68 3.51 14.60
C TYR A 292 -3.93 3.05 13.81
N PHE A 293 -4.84 3.99 13.53
CA PHE A 293 -6.11 3.79 12.81
C PHE A 293 -6.05 3.19 11.39
N LYS A 294 -4.90 2.78 10.82
CA LYS A 294 -4.78 2.33 9.40
C LYS A 294 -5.86 1.32 9.01
N VAL A 295 -5.83 0.13 9.63
CA VAL A 295 -6.68 -1.00 9.22
C VAL A 295 -8.17 -0.72 9.54
N PRO A 296 -8.54 -0.24 10.76
CA PRO A 296 -9.94 0.08 11.04
C PRO A 296 -10.53 1.15 10.11
N ALA A 297 -9.82 2.23 9.81
CA ALA A 297 -10.33 3.30 8.96
C ALA A 297 -10.43 2.87 7.48
N LEU A 298 -9.50 2.03 7.00
CA LEU A 298 -9.57 1.47 5.65
C LEU A 298 -10.77 0.51 5.52
N VAL A 299 -11.03 -0.33 6.53
CA VAL A 299 -12.23 -1.19 6.56
C VAL A 299 -13.51 -0.36 6.64
N GLU A 300 -13.56 0.66 7.51
CA GLU A 300 -14.69 1.60 7.62
C GLU A 300 -15.00 2.31 6.29
N TYR A 301 -13.98 2.66 5.51
CA TYR A 301 -14.16 3.34 4.23
C TYR A 301 -14.54 2.37 3.09
N GLY A 302 -13.73 1.32 2.87
CA GLY A 302 -13.81 0.47 1.67
C GLY A 302 -14.48 -0.89 1.83
N LEU A 303 -14.71 -1.36 3.07
CA LEU A 303 -15.28 -2.70 3.36
C LEU A 303 -16.46 -2.65 4.35
N ALA A 304 -16.98 -1.47 4.68
CA ALA A 304 -18.12 -1.34 5.58
C ALA A 304 -19.36 -2.03 5.00
N GLY A 305 -19.93 -2.95 5.80
CA GLY A 305 -21.08 -3.77 5.42
C GLY A 305 -20.73 -5.11 4.78
N VAL A 306 -19.45 -5.47 4.62
CA VAL A 306 -19.03 -6.81 4.18
C VAL A 306 -19.13 -7.79 5.37
N PRO A 307 -20.08 -8.76 5.39
CA PRO A 307 -20.36 -9.53 6.62
C PRO A 307 -19.25 -10.50 7.05
N SER A 308 -18.38 -10.87 6.11
CA SER A 308 -17.23 -11.75 6.37
C SER A 308 -16.03 -11.01 6.96
N VAL A 309 -16.04 -9.68 7.03
CA VAL A 309 -14.95 -8.85 7.58
C VAL A 309 -15.35 -8.31 8.94
N LYS A 310 -14.65 -8.75 9.99
CA LYS A 310 -14.96 -8.43 11.39
C LYS A 310 -13.72 -7.92 12.10
N ARG A 311 -13.88 -6.86 12.89
CA ARG A 311 -12.85 -6.47 13.87
C ARG A 311 -12.91 -7.44 15.03
N VAL A 312 -11.76 -7.96 15.45
CA VAL A 312 -11.60 -8.62 16.74
C VAL A 312 -10.92 -7.66 17.72
N GLU A 313 -11.00 -7.97 19.01
CA GLU A 313 -10.38 -7.16 20.06
C GLU A 313 -8.88 -6.98 19.82
N ASP A 314 -8.33 -5.86 20.30
CA ASP A 314 -6.90 -5.59 20.17
C ASP A 314 -6.07 -6.42 21.18
N TRP A 315 -4.75 -6.31 21.13
CA TRP A 315 -3.86 -7.15 21.93
C TRP A 315 -3.91 -6.77 23.41
N GLY A 316 -4.12 -7.76 24.30
CA GLY A 316 -4.15 -7.54 25.75
C GLY A 316 -5.44 -6.95 26.32
N ALA A 317 -6.58 -7.09 25.62
CA ALA A 317 -7.88 -6.65 26.14
C ALA A 317 -8.41 -7.52 27.32
N ASP A 318 -7.89 -8.75 27.45
CA ASP A 318 -8.29 -9.77 28.45
C ASP A 318 -7.20 -10.04 29.53
N SER A 319 -6.31 -9.08 29.81
CA SER A 319 -5.20 -9.24 30.79
C SER A 319 -5.19 -8.19 31.89
#